data_AF-A0A9P6G6M7-F1
#
_entry.id   AF-A0A9P6G6M7-F1
#
_cell.length_a   1.000
_cell.length_b   1.000
_cell.length_c   1.000
_cell.angle_alpha   90.00
_cell.angle_beta   90.00
_cell.angle_gamma   90.00
#
_symmetry.space_group_name_H-M   'P 1'
#
loop_
_entity.id
_entity.type
_entity.pdbx_description
1 polymer ?
#
loop_
_entity_poly.entity_id
_entity_poly.type
_entity_poly.pdbx_seq_one_letter_code
_entity_poly.pdbx_strand_id
1 'polypeptide(L)'
;MKSFTTLTAMALLPAALAASLTATNKCTNSIYVKPDAQGFSGAISEIKSGATWTGPFETTKFGNAVKFSSSKTDFSKPISFDYSVSGGLTYYDVSDAAGRPFKLVARDTTGGGQTCPEVGCPGNACKAVKACDSSHTYAIQAC
;
A
#
# COMPACT_ATOMS: atom_id res chain seq x y z
N MET A 1 -21.92 36.98 -45.40
CA MET A 1 -22.11 35.61 -44.88
C MET A 1 -21.24 35.47 -43.64
N LYS A 2 -21.83 35.08 -42.49
CA LYS A 2 -21.19 35.12 -41.16
C LYS A 2 -20.28 33.90 -40.96
N SER A 3 -19.01 34.14 -40.63
CA SER A 3 -18.08 33.11 -40.17
C SER A 3 -18.46 32.63 -38.77
N PHE A 4 -18.58 31.32 -38.60
CA PHE A 4 -18.77 30.67 -37.30
C PHE A 4 -17.42 30.09 -36.86
N THR A 5 -16.81 30.71 -35.84
CA THR A 5 -15.61 30.20 -35.18
C THR A 5 -16.05 29.17 -34.13
N THR A 6 -15.79 27.89 -34.39
CA THR A 6 -16.08 26.80 -33.46
C THR A 6 -15.07 26.83 -32.31
N LEU A 7 -15.54 27.15 -31.09
CA LEU A 7 -14.75 26.97 -29.87
C LEU A 7 -14.77 25.48 -29.48
N THR A 8 -13.64 24.80 -29.59
CA THR A 8 -13.47 23.45 -29.07
C THR A 8 -13.26 23.53 -27.56
N ALA A 9 -14.29 23.20 -26.77
CA ALA A 9 -14.15 23.08 -25.32
C ALA A 9 -13.34 21.81 -24.98
N MET A 10 -12.12 21.98 -24.50
CA MET A 10 -11.35 20.89 -23.87
C MET A 10 -12.01 20.57 -22.53
N ALA A 11 -12.76 19.48 -22.48
CA ALA A 11 -13.26 18.91 -21.23
C ALA A 11 -12.07 18.39 -20.41
N LEU A 12 -11.68 19.14 -19.36
CA LEU A 12 -10.82 18.64 -18.30
C LEU A 12 -11.60 17.58 -17.51
N LEU A 13 -11.45 16.32 -17.90
CA LEU A 13 -11.94 15.21 -17.09
C LEU A 13 -11.18 15.23 -15.75
N PRO A 14 -11.88 15.17 -14.60
CA PRO A 14 -11.22 15.05 -13.31
C PRO A 14 -10.47 13.72 -13.30
N ALA A 15 -9.15 13.77 -13.14
CA ALA A 15 -8.37 12.58 -12.84
C ALA A 15 -8.87 12.05 -11.50
N ALA A 16 -9.61 10.93 -11.52
CA ALA A 16 -9.96 10.23 -10.29
C ALA A 16 -8.65 9.91 -9.57
N LEU A 17 -8.47 10.47 -8.37
CA LEU A 17 -7.35 10.16 -7.49
C LEU A 17 -7.42 8.67 -7.19
N ALA A 18 -6.54 7.88 -7.82
CA ALA A 18 -6.43 6.46 -7.51
C ALA A 18 -6.13 6.30 -6.01
N ALA A 19 -6.80 5.36 -5.36
CA ALA A 19 -6.53 5.02 -3.97
C ALA A 19 -5.03 4.67 -3.80
N SER A 20 -4.44 5.12 -2.70
CA SER A 20 -3.01 4.95 -2.43
C SER A 20 -2.76 4.35 -1.06
N LEU A 21 -1.68 3.57 -0.99
CA LEU A 21 -1.08 3.14 0.27
C LEU A 21 0.04 4.11 0.63
N THR A 22 0.20 4.35 1.92
CA THR A 22 1.37 5.06 2.44
C THR A 22 2.19 4.12 3.32
N ALA A 23 3.51 4.27 3.29
CA ALA A 23 4.41 3.52 4.16
C ALA A 23 5.45 4.46 4.77
N THR A 24 5.48 4.57 6.09
CA THR A 24 6.43 5.41 6.83
C THR A 24 7.52 4.55 7.45
N ASN A 25 8.77 4.95 7.25
CA ASN A 25 9.92 4.32 7.91
C ASN A 25 10.24 5.07 9.21
N LYS A 26 10.01 4.45 10.37
CA LYS A 26 10.46 4.95 11.68
C LYS A 26 11.71 4.23 12.18
N CYS A 27 12.27 3.30 11.40
CA CYS A 27 13.54 2.68 11.71
C CYS A 27 14.67 3.72 11.60
N THR A 28 15.78 3.48 12.28
CA THR A 28 16.96 4.37 12.22
C THR A 28 17.66 4.35 10.86
N ASN A 29 17.61 3.21 10.16
CA ASN A 29 18.20 3.02 8.85
C ASN A 29 17.16 3.11 7.74
N SER A 30 17.60 3.32 6.50
CA SER A 30 16.74 3.17 5.32
C SER A 30 16.17 1.75 5.22
N ILE A 31 14.95 1.65 4.72
CA ILE A 31 14.31 0.39 4.31
C ILE A 31 13.94 0.48 2.83
N TYR A 32 13.57 -0.66 2.26
CA TYR A 32 13.22 -0.77 0.85
C TYR A 32 11.83 -1.37 0.72
N VAL A 33 11.02 -0.81 -0.17
CA VAL A 33 9.66 -1.22 -0.43
C VAL A 33 9.51 -1.66 -1.88
N LYS A 34 8.71 -2.71 -2.10
CA LYS A 34 8.39 -3.22 -3.43
C LYS A 34 6.92 -3.66 -3.49
N PRO A 35 6.06 -2.97 -4.25
CA PRO A 35 4.69 -3.41 -4.48
C PRO A 35 4.69 -4.55 -5.51
N ASP A 36 4.11 -5.69 -5.15
CA ASP A 36 3.88 -6.84 -6.01
C ASP A 36 2.36 -7.11 -6.11
N ALA A 37 1.92 -7.61 -7.25
CA ALA A 37 0.56 -8.09 -7.48
C ALA A 37 0.62 -9.36 -8.34
N GLN A 38 -0.49 -10.10 -8.50
CA GLN A 38 -0.49 -11.27 -9.36
C GLN A 38 0.01 -10.91 -10.79
N GLY A 39 1.09 -11.57 -11.21
CA GLY A 39 1.73 -11.34 -12.51
C GLY A 39 2.48 -10.01 -12.66
N PHE A 40 2.67 -9.24 -11.58
CA PHE A 40 3.37 -7.95 -11.61
C PHE A 40 4.33 -7.80 -10.42
N SER A 41 5.56 -7.36 -10.71
CA SER A 41 6.49 -6.90 -9.67
C SER A 41 6.89 -5.46 -9.96
N GLY A 42 6.61 -4.58 -9.01
CA GLY A 42 6.93 -3.16 -9.09
C GLY A 42 8.40 -2.88 -8.82
N ALA A 43 8.80 -1.64 -9.09
CA ALA A 43 10.15 -1.17 -8.81
C ALA A 43 10.42 -1.09 -7.30
N ILE A 44 11.66 -1.38 -6.93
CA ILE A 44 12.14 -1.21 -5.56
C ILE A 44 12.36 0.28 -5.29
N SER A 45 11.75 0.81 -4.25
CA SER A 45 11.94 2.17 -3.77
C SER A 45 12.62 2.18 -2.40
N GLU A 46 13.48 3.16 -2.16
CA GLU A 46 14.06 3.40 -0.83
C GLU A 46 13.13 4.30 -0.01
N ILE A 47 12.96 3.97 1.27
CA ILE A 47 12.33 4.83 2.27
C ILE A 47 13.41 5.16 3.31
N LYS A 48 13.95 6.38 3.23
CA LYS A 48 14.91 6.88 4.23
C LYS A 48 14.26 6.93 5.62
N SER A 49 15.08 6.92 6.67
CA SER A 49 14.58 7.12 8.04
C SER A 49 13.73 8.39 8.15
N GLY A 50 12.55 8.27 8.74
CA GLY A 50 11.56 9.34 8.87
C GLY A 50 10.77 9.66 7.60
N ALA A 51 11.13 9.10 6.44
CA ALA A 51 10.45 9.37 5.17
C ALA A 51 9.20 8.51 5.00
N THR A 52 8.32 8.96 4.09
CA THR A 52 7.11 8.25 3.69
C THR A 52 7.18 7.93 2.20
N TRP A 53 6.84 6.71 1.85
CA TRP A 53 6.55 6.28 0.49
C TRP A 53 5.04 6.30 0.25
N THR A 54 4.63 6.67 -0.95
CA THR A 54 3.25 6.54 -1.42
C THR A 54 3.26 5.65 -2.65
N GLY A 55 2.34 4.69 -2.71
CA GLY A 55 2.22 3.82 -3.86
C GLY A 55 0.79 3.39 -4.14
N PRO A 56 0.59 2.64 -5.24
CA PRO A 56 -0.74 2.26 -5.67
C PRO A 56 -1.40 1.30 -4.68
N PHE A 57 -2.69 1.49 -4.45
CA PHE A 57 -3.56 0.47 -3.88
C PHE A 57 -4.26 -0.25 -5.03
N GLU A 58 -3.78 -1.44 -5.38
CA GLU A 58 -4.28 -2.24 -6.51
C GLU A 58 -5.58 -2.94 -6.12
N THR A 59 -6.69 -2.58 -6.77
CA THR A 59 -8.02 -3.12 -6.46
C THR A 59 -8.56 -4.06 -7.53
N THR A 60 -7.85 -4.21 -8.66
CA THR A 60 -8.30 -5.00 -9.82
C THR A 60 -7.71 -6.41 -9.86
N LYS A 61 -6.70 -6.69 -9.03
CA LYS A 61 -6.00 -7.98 -8.96
C LYS A 61 -6.10 -8.58 -7.55
N PHE A 62 -5.97 -9.90 -7.50
CA PHE A 62 -5.88 -10.67 -6.25
C PHE A 62 -4.42 -10.91 -5.85
N GLY A 63 -4.20 -11.21 -4.57
CA GLY A 63 -2.87 -11.56 -4.06
C GLY A 63 -1.86 -10.41 -4.13
N ASN A 64 -2.31 -9.20 -3.79
CA ASN A 64 -1.44 -8.03 -3.76
C ASN A 64 -0.58 -8.05 -2.50
N ALA A 65 0.64 -7.55 -2.59
CA ALA A 65 1.56 -7.47 -1.47
C ALA A 65 2.41 -6.20 -1.58
N VAL A 66 2.55 -5.46 -0.49
CA VAL A 66 3.62 -4.47 -0.35
C VAL A 66 4.70 -5.08 0.53
N LYS A 67 5.84 -5.40 -0.08
CA LYS A 67 6.96 -6.09 0.59
C LYS A 67 7.97 -5.08 1.09
N PHE A 68 8.54 -5.35 2.26
CA PHE A 68 9.51 -4.49 2.93
C PHE A 68 10.77 -5.27 3.31
N SER A 69 11.93 -4.72 2.98
CA SER A 69 13.24 -5.30 3.27
C SER A 69 14.18 -4.26 3.88
N SER A 70 15.18 -4.72 4.65
CA SER A 70 16.33 -3.91 5.07
C SER A 70 17.43 -3.81 3.99
N SER A 71 17.26 -4.50 2.85
CA SER A 71 18.22 -4.55 1.75
C SER A 71 17.57 -4.17 0.41
N LYS A 72 18.27 -3.33 -0.38
CA LYS A 72 17.83 -2.95 -1.74
C LYS A 72 17.87 -4.13 -2.71
N THR A 73 18.81 -5.05 -2.51
CA THR A 73 19.13 -6.11 -3.45
C THR A 73 18.65 -7.48 -2.99
N ASP A 74 18.14 -7.60 -1.76
CA ASP A 74 17.66 -8.86 -1.20
C ASP A 74 16.23 -8.71 -0.66
N PHE A 75 15.29 -9.34 -1.35
CA PHE A 75 13.89 -9.50 -0.96
C PHE A 75 13.53 -11.00 -0.80
N SER A 76 14.50 -11.83 -0.39
CA SER A 76 14.26 -13.25 -0.08
C SER A 76 13.55 -13.43 1.26
N LYS A 77 13.76 -12.51 2.22
CA LYS A 77 13.16 -12.54 3.56
C LYS A 77 12.41 -11.26 3.97
N PRO A 78 11.49 -10.73 3.14
CA PRO A 78 10.74 -9.53 3.46
C PRO A 78 9.62 -9.81 4.46
N ILE A 79 9.20 -8.77 5.17
CA ILE A 79 7.88 -8.69 5.79
C ILE A 79 6.93 -8.01 4.79
N SER A 80 5.64 -8.37 4.77
CA SER A 80 4.68 -7.80 3.83
C SER A 80 3.38 -7.35 4.48
N PHE A 81 2.75 -6.36 3.84
CA PHE A 81 1.32 -6.11 3.96
C PHE A 81 0.65 -6.76 2.75
N ASP A 82 -0.07 -7.86 2.99
CA ASP A 82 -0.75 -8.62 1.96
C ASP A 82 -2.23 -8.24 1.93
N TYR A 83 -2.81 -8.08 0.74
CA TYR A 83 -4.21 -7.72 0.61
C TYR A 83 -4.86 -8.22 -0.69
N SER A 84 -6.19 -8.29 -0.70
CA SER A 84 -7.01 -8.57 -1.88
C SER A 84 -8.34 -7.85 -1.77
N VAL A 85 -8.79 -7.25 -2.87
CA VAL A 85 -10.08 -6.56 -2.93
C VAL A 85 -11.08 -7.42 -3.68
N SER A 86 -12.22 -7.73 -3.05
CA SER A 86 -13.26 -8.56 -3.64
C SER A 86 -14.61 -8.35 -2.97
N GLY A 87 -15.68 -8.29 -3.76
CA GLY A 87 -17.04 -8.19 -3.24
C GLY A 87 -17.28 -6.98 -2.34
N GLY A 88 -16.65 -5.84 -2.65
CA GLY A 88 -16.76 -4.62 -1.85
C GLY A 88 -15.93 -4.61 -0.56
N LEU A 89 -15.12 -5.65 -0.31
CA LEU A 89 -14.26 -5.75 0.86
C LEU A 89 -12.78 -5.79 0.47
N THR A 90 -11.93 -5.24 1.32
CA THR A 90 -10.49 -5.52 1.35
C THR A 90 -10.22 -6.54 2.44
N TYR A 91 -9.62 -7.67 2.09
CA TYR A 91 -9.05 -8.63 3.02
C TYR A 91 -7.55 -8.37 3.12
N TYR A 92 -7.01 -8.29 4.33
CA TYR A 92 -5.63 -7.86 4.52
C TYR A 92 -5.00 -8.44 5.79
N ASP A 93 -3.68 -8.58 5.76
CA ASP A 93 -2.86 -8.93 6.91
C ASP A 93 -1.45 -8.31 6.83
N VAL A 94 -0.68 -8.50 7.91
CA VAL A 94 0.77 -8.41 7.86
C VAL A 94 1.33 -9.81 8.03
N SER A 95 2.20 -10.20 7.09
CA SER A 95 2.76 -11.53 6.98
C SER A 95 4.28 -11.49 7.11
N ASP A 96 4.81 -12.30 8.01
CA ASP A 96 6.25 -12.56 8.15
C ASP A 96 6.67 -13.93 7.58
N ALA A 97 5.83 -14.51 6.72
CA ALA A 97 6.03 -15.87 6.20
C ALA A 97 7.38 -16.07 5.50
N ALA A 98 7.88 -15.02 4.82
CA ALA A 98 9.20 -15.04 4.18
C ALA A 98 10.31 -14.54 5.12
N GLY A 99 10.00 -13.58 5.98
CA GLY A 99 10.91 -13.09 7.01
C GLY A 99 10.37 -11.88 7.77
N ARG A 100 11.14 -11.47 8.79
CA ARG A 100 10.79 -10.33 9.64
C ARG A 100 12.01 -9.46 9.93
N PRO A 101 12.45 -8.62 8.97
CA PRO A 101 13.60 -7.74 9.16
C PRO A 101 13.32 -6.66 10.22
N PHE A 102 12.06 -6.30 10.44
CA PHE A 102 11.60 -5.32 11.43
C PHE A 102 10.10 -5.51 11.72
N LYS A 103 9.58 -4.74 12.68
CA LYS A 103 8.15 -4.68 12.98
C LYS A 103 7.42 -3.91 11.88
N LEU A 104 6.22 -4.34 11.55
CA LEU A 104 5.34 -3.67 10.59
C LEU A 104 3.92 -3.62 11.15
N VAL A 105 3.24 -2.49 10.96
CA VAL A 105 1.84 -2.28 11.36
C VAL A 105 1.12 -1.55 10.24
N ALA A 106 -0.12 -1.94 9.93
CA ALA A 106 -0.99 -1.24 8.99
C ALA A 106 -2.29 -0.80 9.67
N ARG A 107 -2.67 0.46 9.46
CA ARG A 107 -3.83 1.13 10.08
C ARG A 107 -4.68 1.78 8.99
N ASP A 108 -5.99 1.73 9.15
CA ASP A 108 -6.92 2.47 8.29
C ASP A 108 -6.75 3.99 8.46
N THR A 109 -6.74 4.70 7.34
CA THR A 109 -6.54 6.16 7.27
C THR A 109 -7.80 6.93 6.90
N THR A 110 -8.89 6.24 6.59
CA THR A 110 -10.11 6.84 6.07
C THR A 110 -10.91 7.48 7.20
N GLY A 111 -11.49 8.67 6.95
CA GLY A 111 -12.43 9.31 7.89
C GLY A 111 -11.86 9.82 9.22
N GLY A 112 -10.54 10.01 9.35
CA GLY A 112 -9.90 10.49 10.59
C GLY A 112 -9.39 9.39 11.54
N GLY A 113 -9.55 8.11 11.17
CA GLY A 113 -8.86 6.97 11.77
C GLY A 113 -9.75 5.91 12.45
N GLN A 114 -9.28 4.65 12.33
CA GLN A 114 -9.71 3.40 13.02
C GLN A 114 -11.17 2.96 12.84
N THR A 115 -11.73 3.04 11.63
CA THR A 115 -12.95 2.26 11.34
C THR A 115 -12.62 0.78 11.13
N CYS A 116 -11.51 0.50 10.42
CA CYS A 116 -11.06 -0.87 10.18
C CYS A 116 -10.10 -1.38 11.26
N PRO A 117 -10.11 -2.69 11.56
CA PRO A 117 -9.13 -3.29 12.46
C PRO A 117 -7.68 -3.10 12.01
N GLU A 118 -6.80 -2.78 12.95
CA GLU A 118 -5.36 -2.78 12.71
C GLU A 118 -4.81 -4.21 12.54
N VAL A 119 -3.79 -4.34 11.70
CA VAL A 119 -2.98 -5.55 11.58
C VAL A 119 -1.50 -5.22 11.78
N GLY A 120 -0.73 -6.16 12.31
CA GLY A 120 0.69 -5.94 12.50
C GLY A 120 1.45 -7.14 13.04
N CYS A 121 2.76 -6.95 13.11
CA CYS A 121 3.75 -7.89 13.60
C CYS A 121 4.67 -7.24 14.65
N PRO A 122 4.16 -6.90 15.85
CA PRO A 122 4.95 -6.18 16.85
C PRO A 122 5.93 -7.07 17.64
N GLY A 123 5.83 -8.41 17.55
CA GLY A 123 6.65 -9.33 18.36
C GLY A 123 6.45 -10.82 18.05
N ASN A 124 5.41 -11.46 18.61
CA ASN A 124 5.35 -12.94 18.69
C ASN A 124 4.30 -13.59 17.79
N ALA A 125 3.26 -12.85 17.38
CA ALA A 125 2.24 -13.33 16.46
C ALA A 125 2.10 -12.35 15.30
N CYS A 126 2.41 -12.85 14.12
CA CYS A 126 2.02 -12.29 12.85
C CYS A 126 0.82 -13.08 12.34
N LYS A 127 -0.04 -12.48 11.52
CA LYS A 127 -1.22 -13.10 10.90
C LYS A 127 -2.46 -13.18 11.78
N ALA A 128 -3.27 -12.14 11.67
CA ALA A 128 -4.72 -12.29 11.73
C ALA A 128 -5.28 -11.57 10.51
N VAL A 129 -5.80 -12.31 9.52
CA VAL A 129 -6.50 -11.72 8.38
C VAL A 129 -7.69 -10.93 8.91
N LYS A 130 -7.80 -9.69 8.47
CA LYS A 130 -8.94 -8.80 8.73
C LYS A 130 -9.61 -8.45 7.42
N ALA A 131 -10.83 -7.95 7.54
CA ALA A 131 -11.59 -7.45 6.41
C ALA A 131 -12.20 -6.09 6.76
N CYS A 132 -12.28 -5.20 5.78
CA CYS A 132 -12.96 -3.92 5.89
C CYS A 132 -13.54 -3.51 4.53
N ASP A 133 -14.37 -2.48 4.50
CA ASP A 133 -14.92 -1.95 3.25
C ASP A 133 -13.80 -1.52 2.28
N SER A 134 -14.00 -1.80 0.98
CA SER A 134 -13.00 -1.59 -0.07
C SER A 134 -12.74 -0.12 -0.42
N SER A 135 -13.56 0.82 0.08
CA SER A 135 -13.31 2.26 -0.04
C SER A 135 -12.19 2.75 0.90
N HIS A 136 -11.74 1.90 1.85
CA HIS A 136 -10.71 2.26 2.81
C HIS A 136 -9.29 2.01 2.28
N THR A 137 -8.37 2.87 2.68
CA THR A 137 -6.93 2.71 2.44
C THR A 137 -6.14 2.63 3.76
N TYR A 138 -4.85 2.28 3.64
CA TYR A 138 -4.02 1.96 4.81
C TYR A 138 -2.72 2.77 4.83
N ALA A 139 -2.35 3.23 6.03
CA ALA A 139 -1.01 3.68 6.36
C ALA A 139 -0.25 2.55 7.04
N ILE A 140 0.91 2.25 6.49
CA ILE A 140 1.83 1.24 6.95
C ILE A 140 2.98 1.94 7.69
N GLN A 141 3.39 1.39 8.83
CA GLN A 141 4.53 1.88 9.59
C GLN A 141 5.51 0.75 9.86
N ALA A 142 6.78 0.99 9.53
CA ALA A 142 7.89 0.11 9.87
C ALA A 142 8.67 0.70 11.05
N CYS A 143 8.95 -0.15 12.05
CA CYS A 143 9.44 0.24 13.38
C CYS A 143 8.54 1.28 14.11
#